data_AF-A0A929IET7-F1
#
_entry.id   AF-A0A929IET7-F1
#
_cell.length_a   1.000
_cell.length_b   1.000
_cell.length_c   1.000
_cell.angle_alpha   90.00
_cell.angle_beta   90.00
_cell.angle_gamma   90.00
#
_symmetry.space_group_name_H-M   'P 1'
#
loop_
_entity.id
_entity.type
_entity.pdbx_description
1 polymer ?
#
loop_
_entity_poly.entity_id
_entity_poly.type
_entity_poly.pdbx_seq_one_letter_code
_entity_poly.pdbx_strand_id
1 'polypeptide(L)'
;LCATDIVEISARFNTGIDRLVDVIYETITGSREMAPPSVAPNLRHKRAIERALAGGQAALSLMNEEESPALIAIELQEELDALGEITGETTSHEILDEIFSRFCIGK
;
A
#
# COMPACT_ATOMS: atom_id res chain seq x y z
N LEU A 1 2.33 26.36 -14.42
CA LEU A 1 2.64 27.33 -13.35
C LEU A 1 1.97 26.80 -12.09
N CYS A 2 2.70 26.08 -11.22
CA CYS A 2 2.12 25.69 -9.92
C CYS A 2 2.02 26.96 -9.08
N ALA A 3 0.80 27.36 -8.72
CA ALA A 3 0.60 28.38 -7.70
C ALA A 3 1.20 27.85 -6.40
N THR A 4 2.08 28.61 -5.78
CA THR A 4 2.61 28.28 -4.45
C THR A 4 1.64 28.89 -3.45
N ASP A 5 0.87 28.05 -2.75
CA ASP A 5 0.02 28.50 -1.66
C ASP A 5 0.91 28.91 -0.48
N ILE A 6 0.88 30.21 -0.13
CA ILE A 6 1.65 30.77 0.98
C ILE A 6 0.70 30.94 2.17
N VAL A 7 1.08 30.37 3.31
CA VAL A 7 0.35 30.51 4.59
C VAL A 7 1.25 31.26 5.58
N GLU A 8 0.83 32.44 6.02
CA GLU A 8 1.52 33.19 7.07
C GLU A 8 1.16 32.65 8.46
N ILE A 9 2.17 32.38 9.28
CA ILE A 9 1.99 31.84 10.64
C ILE A 9 2.83 32.60 11.67
N SER A 10 2.42 32.50 12.94
CA SER A 10 3.24 32.85 14.08
C SER A 10 3.17 31.76 15.15
N ALA A 11 4.24 30.98 15.27
CA ALA A 11 4.36 29.94 16.30
C ALA A 11 4.32 30.53 17.72
N ARG A 12 4.85 31.75 17.92
CA ARG A 12 4.87 32.43 19.22
C ARG A 12 3.46 32.80 19.72
N PHE A 13 2.59 33.21 18.80
CA PHE A 13 1.24 33.68 19.11
C PHE A 13 0.15 32.66 18.74
N ASN A 14 0.55 31.44 18.34
CA ASN A 14 -0.34 30.39 17.84
C ASN A 14 -1.31 30.89 16.74
N THR A 15 -0.82 31.78 15.87
CA THR A 15 -1.64 32.39 14.81
C THR A 15 -1.40 31.69 13.48
N GLY A 16 -2.48 31.37 12.75
CA GLY A 16 -2.40 30.76 11.42
C GLY A 16 -2.10 29.25 11.40
N ILE A 17 -1.94 28.61 12.57
CA ILE A 17 -1.63 27.18 12.67
C ILE A 17 -2.79 26.32 12.16
N ASP A 18 -4.03 26.61 12.55
CA ASP A 18 -5.20 25.86 12.08
C ASP A 18 -5.34 25.97 10.55
N ARG A 19 -5.14 27.18 10.01
CA ARG A 19 -5.16 27.41 8.56
C ARG A 19 -4.06 26.63 7.84
N LEU A 20 -2.87 26.51 8.44
CA LEU A 20 -1.80 25.71 7.89
C LEU A 20 -2.18 24.22 7.86
N VAL A 21 -2.82 23.70 8.92
CA VAL A 21 -3.30 22.32 8.98
C VAL A 21 -4.33 22.06 7.88
N ASP A 22 -5.29 22.96 7.69
CA ASP A 22 -6.31 22.85 6.64
C ASP A 22 -5.68 22.81 5.24
N VAL A 23 -4.75 23.73 4.96
CA VAL A 23 -4.07 23.79 3.66
C VAL A 23 -3.24 22.53 3.40
N ILE A 24 -2.55 22.00 4.41
CA ILE A 24 -1.82 20.72 4.31
C ILE A 24 -2.80 19.59 3.98
N TYR A 25 -3.93 19.52 4.68
CA TYR A 25 -4.95 18.51 4.45
C TYR A 25 -5.54 18.59 3.04
N GLU A 26 -5.92 19.79 2.59
CA GLU A 26 -6.45 20.05 1.24
C GLU A 26 -5.43 19.70 0.16
N THR A 27 -4.15 20.02 0.37
CA THR A 27 -3.06 19.70 -0.57
C THR A 27 -2.88 18.20 -0.73
N ILE A 28 -2.98 17.43 0.36
CA ILE A 28 -2.80 15.99 0.35
C ILE A 28 -4.03 15.27 -0.23
N THR A 29 -5.23 15.76 0.09
CA THR A 29 -6.50 15.09 -0.26
C THR A 29 -7.16 15.62 -1.54
N GLY A 30 -6.65 16.71 -2.11
CA GLY A 30 -7.25 17.39 -3.27
C GLY A 30 -8.63 17.98 -2.96
N SER A 31 -8.83 18.45 -1.73
CA SER A 31 -10.11 18.98 -1.21
C SER A 31 -11.29 18.00 -1.29
N ARG A 32 -11.02 16.70 -1.43
CA ARG A 32 -12.05 15.67 -1.47
C ARG A 32 -12.22 15.07 -0.07
N GLU A 33 -13.45 15.04 0.43
CA GLU A 33 -13.76 14.21 1.60
C GLU A 33 -13.51 12.74 1.22
N MET A 34 -12.38 12.22 1.68
CA MET A 34 -12.09 10.80 1.60
C MET A 34 -12.73 10.13 2.80
N ALA A 35 -13.72 9.26 2.54
CA ALA A 35 -14.15 8.33 3.58
C ALA A 35 -12.91 7.56 4.08
N PRO A 36 -12.74 7.41 5.40
CA PRO A 36 -11.62 6.65 5.93
C PRO A 36 -11.63 5.26 5.29
N PRO A 37 -10.51 4.81 4.70
CA PRO A 37 -10.50 3.51 4.05
C PRO A 37 -10.81 2.44 5.10
N SER A 38 -11.60 1.43 4.71
CA SER A 38 -11.93 0.31 5.59
C SER A 38 -10.70 -0.52 5.98
N VAL A 39 -9.61 -0.39 5.22
CA VAL A 39 -8.32 -1.06 5.44
C VAL A 39 -7.18 -0.07 5.20
N ALA A 40 -6.20 -0.05 6.10
CA ALA A 40 -4.95 0.69 5.93
C ALA A 40 -3.79 -0.29 5.71
N PRO A 41 -3.51 -0.73 4.47
CA PRO A 41 -2.43 -1.68 4.20
C PRO A 41 -1.06 -1.05 4.48
N ASN A 42 -0.17 -1.83 5.08
CA ASN A 42 1.23 -1.45 5.25
C ASN A 42 2.05 -1.75 3.99
N LEU A 43 3.34 -1.41 3.99
CA LEU A 43 4.24 -1.65 2.86
C LEU A 43 4.35 -3.14 2.47
N ARG A 44 4.28 -4.06 3.44
CA ARG A 44 4.31 -5.51 3.18
C ARG A 44 3.07 -5.93 2.38
N HIS A 45 1.88 -5.53 2.83
CA HIS A 45 0.64 -5.79 2.08
C HIS A 45 0.67 -5.18 0.69
N LYS A 46 1.18 -3.94 0.55
CA LYS A 46 1.32 -3.29 -0.76
C LYS A 46 2.18 -4.13 -1.71
N ARG A 47 3.36 -4.58 -1.27
CA ARG A 47 4.28 -5.39 -2.09
C ARG A 47 3.67 -6.74 -2.49
N ALA A 48 2.95 -7.38 -1.57
CA ALA A 48 2.21 -8.60 -1.85
C ALA A 48 1.14 -8.38 -2.94
N ILE A 49 0.35 -7.31 -2.83
CA ILE A 49 -0.67 -6.95 -3.84
C ILE A 49 -0.02 -6.64 -5.20
N GLU A 50 1.10 -5.92 -5.23
CA GLU A 50 1.83 -5.59 -6.47
C GLU A 50 2.33 -6.87 -7.18
N ARG A 51 2.84 -7.85 -6.45
CA ARG A 51 3.23 -9.15 -7.02
C ARG A 51 2.04 -9.96 -7.50
N ALA A 52 0.97 -10.03 -6.71
CA ALA A 52 -0.26 -10.72 -7.09
C ALA A 52 -0.82 -10.16 -8.41
N LEU A 53 -0.87 -8.82 -8.52
CA LEU A 53 -1.30 -8.16 -9.75
C LEU A 53 -0.39 -8.48 -10.94
N ALA A 54 0.93 -8.54 -10.73
CA ALA A 54 1.89 -8.89 -11.78
C ALA A 54 1.69 -10.33 -12.28
N GLY A 55 1.51 -11.30 -11.38
CA GLY A 55 1.21 -12.69 -11.72
C GLY A 55 -0.09 -12.82 -12.52
N GLY A 56 -1.17 -12.17 -12.06
CA GLY A 56 -2.44 -12.17 -12.79
C GLY A 56 -2.35 -11.55 -14.19
N GLN A 57 -1.57 -10.46 -14.34
CA GLN A 57 -1.31 -9.84 -15.65
C GLN A 57 -0.46 -10.74 -16.57
N ALA A 58 0.52 -11.46 -16.03
CA ALA A 58 1.32 -12.43 -16.77
C ALA A 58 0.45 -13.61 -17.23
N ALA A 59 -0.38 -14.17 -16.33
CA ALA A 59 -1.33 -15.23 -16.65
C ALA A 59 -2.30 -14.81 -17.77
N LEU A 60 -2.87 -13.60 -17.70
CA LEU A 60 -3.72 -13.04 -18.75
C LEU A 60 -2.98 -12.91 -20.09
N SER A 61 -1.73 -12.48 -20.07
CA SER A 61 -0.90 -12.37 -21.28
C SER A 61 -0.67 -13.74 -21.93
N LEU A 62 -0.28 -14.75 -21.13
CA LEU A 62 -0.08 -16.12 -21.59
C LEU A 62 -1.37 -16.74 -22.15
N MET A 63 -2.52 -16.46 -21.54
CA MET A 63 -3.82 -16.91 -22.07
C MET A 63 -4.13 -16.31 -23.43
N ASN A 64 -3.82 -15.02 -23.64
CA ASN A 64 -4.02 -14.35 -24.94
C ASN A 64 -3.06 -14.85 -26.03
N GLU A 65 -1.90 -15.38 -25.62
CA GLU A 65 -0.90 -15.98 -26.51
C GLU A 65 -1.17 -17.46 -26.81
N GLU A 66 -2.26 -18.04 -26.26
CA GLU A 66 -2.60 -19.46 -26.35
C GLU A 66 -1.48 -20.40 -25.85
N GLU A 67 -0.71 -19.93 -24.87
CA GLU A 67 0.39 -20.68 -24.27
C GLU A 67 -0.08 -21.87 -23.43
N SER A 68 0.88 -22.72 -23.04
CA SER A 68 0.57 -23.93 -22.27
C SER A 68 -0.17 -23.62 -20.96
N PRO A 69 -1.24 -24.37 -20.62
CA PRO A 69 -1.90 -24.28 -19.32
C PRO A 69 -0.96 -24.45 -18.13
N ALA A 70 0.16 -25.15 -18.31
CA ALA A 70 1.17 -25.31 -17.27
C ALA A 70 1.88 -23.99 -16.93
N LEU A 71 2.14 -23.13 -17.93
CA LEU A 71 2.77 -21.82 -17.70
C LEU A 71 1.79 -20.87 -17.03
N ILE A 72 0.53 -20.86 -17.47
CA ILE A 72 -0.54 -20.08 -16.85
C ILE A 72 -0.71 -20.48 -15.37
N ALA A 73 -0.67 -21.78 -15.07
CA ALA A 73 -0.80 -22.28 -13.70
C ALA A 73 0.34 -21.80 -12.78
N ILE A 74 1.56 -21.64 -13.30
CA ILE A 74 2.70 -21.13 -12.53
C ILE A 74 2.48 -19.67 -12.14
N GLU A 75 2.04 -18.82 -13.07
CA GLU A 75 1.76 -17.41 -12.78
C GLU A 75 0.61 -17.24 -11.79
N LEU A 76 -0.44 -18.07 -11.89
CA LEU A 76 -1.56 -18.07 -10.93
C LEU A 76 -1.13 -18.57 -9.54
N GLN A 77 -0.18 -19.51 -9.47
CA GLN A 77 0.36 -19.97 -8.19
C GLN A 77 1.13 -18.86 -7.50
N GLU A 78 1.97 -18.12 -8.22
CA GLU A 78 2.69 -16.95 -7.67
C GLU A 78 1.72 -15.87 -7.20
N GLU A 79 0.64 -15.63 -7.94
CA GLU A 79 -0.43 -14.71 -7.51
C GLU A 79 -1.05 -15.13 -6.18
N LEU A 80 -1.43 -16.41 -6.05
CA LEU A 80 -2.03 -16.96 -4.83
C LEU A 80 -1.05 -16.95 -3.66
N ASP A 81 0.22 -17.30 -3.88
CA ASP A 81 1.25 -17.31 -2.83
C ASP A 81 1.51 -15.89 -2.30
N ALA A 82 1.57 -14.90 -3.20
CA ALA A 82 1.70 -13.49 -2.82
C ALA A 82 0.50 -13.01 -1.98
N LEU A 83 -0.72 -13.43 -2.31
CA LEU A 83 -1.91 -13.12 -1.50
C LEU A 83 -1.90 -13.87 -0.16
N GLY A 84 -1.43 -15.11 -0.13
CA GLY A 84 -1.26 -15.93 1.08
C GLY A 84 -0.29 -15.30 2.09
N GLU A 85 0.70 -14.53 1.64
CA GLU A 85 1.54 -13.74 2.54
C GLU A 85 0.76 -12.68 3.33
N ILE A 86 -0.33 -12.13 2.77
CA ILE A 86 -1.13 -11.10 3.44
C ILE A 86 -1.88 -11.71 4.63
N THR A 87 -2.51 -12.87 4.43
CA THR A 87 -3.30 -13.60 5.43
C THR A 87 -2.44 -14.39 6.41
N GLY A 88 -1.19 -14.69 6.04
CA GLY A 88 -0.29 -15.51 6.84
C GLY A 88 -0.26 -16.99 6.44
N GLU A 89 -1.03 -17.40 5.43
CA GLU A 89 -1.09 -18.79 4.94
C GLU A 89 0.23 -19.22 4.29
N THR A 90 0.88 -18.29 3.59
CA THR A 90 2.19 -18.49 2.96
C THR A 90 3.14 -17.50 3.60
N THR A 91 3.80 -17.85 4.71
CA THR A 91 4.70 -16.91 5.42
C THR A 91 6.03 -17.56 5.75
N SER A 92 7.13 -16.89 5.37
CA SER A 92 8.48 -17.33 5.72
C SER A 92 8.84 -16.95 7.15
N HIS A 93 9.76 -17.71 7.76
CA HIS A 93 10.29 -17.40 9.09
C HIS A 93 10.87 -15.97 9.18
N GLU A 94 11.52 -15.49 8.11
CA GLU A 94 12.09 -14.14 8.05
C GLU A 94 11.03 -13.03 8.15
N ILE A 95 9.85 -13.24 7.54
CA ILE A 95 8.73 -12.30 7.62
C ILE A 95 8.17 -12.24 9.05
N LEU A 96 8.09 -13.38 9.73
CA LEU A 96 7.67 -13.42 11.14
C LEU A 96 8.67 -12.65 12.01
N ASP A 97 9.97 -12.87 11.82
CA ASP A 97 11.01 -12.17 12.56
C ASP A 97 10.96 -10.65 12.33
N GLU A 98 10.74 -10.19 11.09
CA GLU A 98 10.57 -8.75 10.80
C GLU A 98 9.34 -8.18 11.52
N ILE A 99 8.20 -8.89 11.49
CA ILE A 99 6.97 -8.46 12.17
C ILE A 99 7.22 -8.35 13.68
N PHE A 100 7.76 -9.40 14.30
CA PHE A 100 7.95 -9.47 15.75
C PHE A 100 9.10 -8.59 16.27
N SER A 101 10.07 -8.23 15.42
CA SER A 101 11.13 -7.27 15.78
C SER A 101 10.61 -5.90 16.22
N ARG A 102 9.37 -5.55 15.82
CA ARG A 102 8.71 -4.28 16.14
C ARG A 102 7.83 -4.35 17.39
N PHE A 103 7.69 -5.53 18.00
CA PHE A 103 6.91 -5.70 19.22
C PHE A 103 7.79 -5.56 20.45
N CYS A 104 7.26 -4.92 21.49
CA CYS A 104 7.93 -4.89 22.79
C CYS A 104 7.99 -6.30 23.38
N ILE A 105 9.04 -6.58 24.15
CA ILE A 105 9.21 -7.85 24.87
C ILE A 105 8.01 -8.08 25.80
N GLY A 106 7.35 -9.23 25.65
CA GLY A 106 6.19 -9.62 26.46
C GLY A 106 4.84 -9.46 25.77
N LYS A 107 4.82 -9.34 24.44
CA LYS A 107 3.62 -9.52 23.60
C LYS A 107 3.71 -10.81 22.79
#